data_AF-A0A090WH53-F1
#
_entry.id   AF-A0A090WH53-F1
#
_cell.length_a   1.000
_cell.length_b   1.000
_cell.length_c   1.000
_cell.angle_alpha   90.00
_cell.angle_beta   90.00
_cell.angle_gamma   90.00
#
_symmetry.space_group_name_H-M   'P 1'
#
loop_
_entity.id
_entity.type
_entity.pdbx_description
1 polymer ?
#
loop_
_entity_poly.entity_id
_entity_poly.type
_entity_poly.pdbx_seq_one_letter_code
_entity_poly.pdbx_strand_id
1 'polypeptide(L)'
;MIIVIGILVDDGIVIAENIYQHYEDGKSPVQAAIDGTMEVIPPILSAIITTLLAFSTFLFLEGRIGDIFGEVSVIVILTLLVSLVEALIILPAHLAHSKALQPKNNQPKKGIARVFQKMRIVNDYGDKAMNWMRDKLYAPVLRFSLANKFFTFALFIAALILTFGSMSGGIIKTAFFPRISSDQVSINLSMPNGTSEFITDSIINLLKKKH
;
A
#
# COMPACT_ATOMS: atom_id res chain seq x y z
N MET A 1 6.59 8.41 4.68
CA MET A 1 6.93 6.97 4.79
C MET A 1 5.72 6.03 4.78
N ILE A 2 4.56 6.38 5.38
CA ILE A 2 3.37 5.49 5.41
C ILE A 2 2.93 5.03 4.01
N ILE A 3 3.08 5.88 2.97
CA ILE A 3 2.71 5.54 1.58
C ILE A 3 3.47 4.29 1.06
N VAL A 4 4.72 4.09 1.48
CA VAL A 4 5.62 3.06 0.92
C VAL A 4 5.55 1.75 1.71
N ILE A 5 4.92 1.75 2.89
CA ILE A 5 4.89 0.58 3.77
C ILE A 5 4.23 -0.64 3.11
N GLY A 6 3.18 -0.41 2.31
CA GLY A 6 2.46 -1.48 1.62
C GLY A 6 3.34 -2.17 0.58
N ILE A 7 4.09 -1.39 -0.20
CA ILE A 7 4.97 -1.91 -1.26
C ILE A 7 6.13 -2.70 -0.64
N LEU A 8 6.75 -2.15 0.41
CA LEU A 8 7.86 -2.80 1.12
C LEU A 8 7.45 -4.16 1.70
N VAL A 9 6.27 -4.22 2.32
CA VAL A 9 5.77 -5.45 2.96
C VAL A 9 5.36 -6.48 1.90
N ASP A 10 4.81 -6.06 0.77
CA ASP A 10 4.41 -6.95 -0.34
C ASP A 10 5.61 -7.71 -0.91
N ASP A 11 6.71 -7.01 -1.23
CA ASP A 11 7.94 -7.61 -1.76
C ASP A 11 8.46 -8.73 -0.84
N GLY A 12 8.55 -8.45 0.46
CA GLY A 12 9.02 -9.42 1.45
C GLY A 12 8.09 -10.62 1.62
N ILE A 13 6.77 -10.42 1.53
CA ILE A 13 5.77 -11.50 1.60
C ILE A 13 5.90 -12.41 0.39
N VAL A 14 5.99 -11.86 -0.83
CA VAL A 14 6.09 -12.65 -2.07
C VAL A 14 7.34 -13.55 -2.04
N ILE A 15 8.48 -13.02 -1.60
CA ILE A 15 9.70 -13.82 -1.44
C ILE A 15 9.52 -14.90 -0.38
N ALA A 16 8.99 -14.55 0.79
CA ALA A 16 8.80 -15.51 1.87
C ALA A 16 7.84 -16.64 1.50
N GLU A 17 6.75 -16.33 0.81
CA GLU A 17 5.77 -17.31 0.32
C GLU A 17 6.40 -18.23 -0.73
N ASN A 18 7.17 -17.69 -1.68
CA ASN A 18 7.82 -18.53 -2.69
C ASN A 18 8.88 -19.45 -2.06
N ILE A 19 9.69 -18.93 -1.12
CA ILE A 19 10.64 -19.76 -0.35
C ILE A 19 9.90 -20.86 0.42
N TYR A 20 8.77 -20.53 1.03
CA TYR A 20 7.95 -21.50 1.76
C TYR A 20 7.39 -22.58 0.83
N GLN A 21 6.92 -22.21 -0.36
CA GLN A 21 6.40 -23.14 -1.36
C GLN A 21 7.48 -24.12 -1.84
N HIS A 22 8.69 -23.63 -2.17
CA HIS A 22 9.83 -24.49 -2.52
C HIS A 22 10.24 -25.44 -1.38
N TYR A 23 10.05 -25.01 -0.13
CA TYR A 23 10.27 -25.87 1.04
C TYR A 23 9.17 -26.94 1.19
N GLU A 24 7.89 -26.60 0.96
CA GLU A 24 6.79 -27.57 0.95
C GLU A 24 6.92 -28.60 -0.18
N ASP A 25 7.54 -28.23 -1.30
CA ASP A 25 7.91 -29.13 -2.40
C ASP A 25 9.06 -30.10 -2.03
N GLY A 26 9.62 -30.00 -0.82
CA GLY A 26 10.56 -30.96 -0.24
C GLY A 26 12.04 -30.56 -0.33
N LYS A 27 12.35 -29.32 -0.75
CA LYS A 27 13.74 -28.83 -0.78
C LYS A 27 14.28 -28.55 0.63
N SER A 28 15.60 -28.61 0.78
CA SER A 28 16.24 -28.20 2.04
C SER A 28 16.02 -26.70 2.28
N PRO A 29 15.99 -26.20 3.54
CA PRO A 29 15.73 -24.79 3.83
C PRO A 29 16.63 -23.80 3.08
N VAL A 30 17.91 -24.15 2.91
CA VAL A 30 18.87 -23.33 2.17
C VAL A 30 18.58 -23.36 0.66
N GLN A 31 18.29 -24.54 0.11
CA GLN A 31 17.98 -24.67 -1.32
C GLN A 31 16.65 -23.99 -1.66
N ALA A 32 15.65 -24.12 -0.80
CA ALA A 32 14.36 -23.46 -0.93
C ALA A 32 14.51 -21.93 -0.89
N ALA A 33 15.37 -21.40 -0.01
CA ALA A 33 15.67 -19.98 0.05
C ALA A 33 16.33 -19.46 -1.24
N ILE A 34 17.29 -20.21 -1.80
CA ILE A 34 17.98 -19.83 -3.04
C ILE A 34 17.00 -19.89 -4.22
N ASP A 35 16.39 -21.05 -4.46
CA ASP A 35 15.53 -21.27 -5.62
C ASP A 35 14.28 -20.39 -5.58
N GLY A 36 13.66 -20.28 -4.39
CA GLY A 36 12.48 -19.45 -4.19
C GLY A 36 12.76 -17.96 -4.41
N THR A 37 13.92 -17.46 -3.99
CA THR A 37 14.31 -16.06 -4.27
C THR A 37 14.62 -15.86 -5.75
N MET A 38 15.39 -16.78 -6.36
CA MET A 38 15.82 -16.64 -7.76
C MET A 38 14.65 -16.62 -8.76
N GLU A 39 13.56 -17.31 -8.45
CA GLU A 39 12.35 -17.31 -9.29
C GLU A 39 11.60 -15.98 -9.28
N VAL A 40 11.56 -15.28 -8.14
CA VAL A 40 10.79 -14.04 -7.98
C VAL A 40 11.60 -12.76 -8.19
N ILE A 41 12.93 -12.84 -8.32
CA ILE A 41 13.78 -11.68 -8.62
C ILE A 41 13.30 -10.91 -9.87
N PRO A 42 13.06 -11.53 -11.05
CA PRO A 42 12.65 -10.80 -12.24
C PRO A 42 11.34 -10.01 -12.10
N PRO A 43 10.22 -10.58 -11.58
CA PRO A 43 9.00 -9.82 -11.40
C PRO A 43 9.14 -8.71 -10.36
N ILE A 44 9.85 -8.93 -9.25
CA ILE A 44 10.04 -7.91 -8.20
C ILE A 44 10.86 -6.73 -8.74
N LEU A 45 11.98 -6.99 -9.43
CA LEU A 45 12.77 -5.94 -10.05
C LEU A 45 11.96 -5.14 -11.06
N SER A 46 11.11 -5.80 -11.87
CA SER A 46 10.24 -5.12 -12.83
C SER A 46 9.23 -4.19 -12.14
N ALA A 47 8.60 -4.65 -11.05
CA ALA A 47 7.65 -3.87 -10.27
C ALA A 47 8.33 -2.64 -9.61
N ILE A 48 9.51 -2.83 -9.03
CA ILE A 48 10.27 -1.75 -8.39
C ILE A 48 10.74 -0.73 -9.43
N ILE A 49 11.31 -1.16 -10.56
CA ILE A 49 11.73 -0.25 -11.63
C ILE A 49 10.54 0.57 -12.14
N THR A 50 9.39 -0.06 -12.34
CA THR A 50 8.17 0.65 -12.77
C THR A 50 7.76 1.71 -11.76
N THR A 51 7.85 1.39 -10.46
CA THR A 51 7.53 2.32 -9.38
C THR A 51 8.55 3.45 -9.30
N LEU A 52 9.85 3.15 -9.39
CA LEU A 52 10.92 4.14 -9.43
C LEU A 52 10.74 5.10 -10.60
N LEU A 53 10.40 4.60 -11.79
CA LEU A 53 10.12 5.44 -12.96
C LEU A 53 8.93 6.36 -12.69
N ALA A 54 7.82 5.83 -12.18
CA ALA A 54 6.63 6.63 -11.86
C ALA A 54 6.91 7.74 -10.82
N PHE A 55 7.71 7.46 -9.78
CA PHE A 55 8.05 8.49 -8.79
C PHE A 55 9.13 9.46 -9.30
N SER A 56 10.02 8.99 -10.18
CA SER A 56 11.06 9.85 -10.77
C SER A 56 10.47 10.99 -11.60
N THR A 57 9.29 10.82 -12.21
CA THR A 57 8.67 11.89 -12.99
C THR A 57 8.33 13.12 -12.15
N PHE A 58 8.05 12.94 -10.85
CA PHE A 58 7.77 14.06 -9.95
C PHE A 58 9.00 14.92 -9.65
N LEU A 59 10.23 14.39 -9.83
CA LEU A 59 11.46 15.15 -9.67
C LEU A 59 11.65 16.23 -10.75
N PHE A 60 10.94 16.09 -11.88
CA PHE A 60 10.99 17.03 -13.00
C PHE A 60 9.84 18.05 -12.98
N LEU A 61 8.98 18.02 -11.95
CA LEU A 61 7.92 19.01 -11.82
C LEU A 61 8.47 20.31 -11.24
N GLU A 62 8.02 21.43 -11.80
CA GLU A 62 8.37 22.78 -11.32
C GLU A 62 7.30 23.36 -10.38
N GLY A 63 7.73 24.32 -9.56
CA GLY A 63 6.87 25.07 -8.64
C GLY A 63 6.56 24.34 -7.34
N ARG A 64 5.66 24.91 -6.52
CA ARG A 64 5.33 24.44 -5.16
C ARG A 64 4.89 22.97 -5.12
N ILE A 65 4.22 22.49 -6.16
CA ILE A 65 3.80 21.08 -6.27
C ILE A 65 5.04 20.20 -6.48
N GLY A 66 5.95 20.60 -7.36
CA GLY A 66 7.23 19.92 -7.57
C GLY A 66 8.08 19.81 -6.29
N ASP A 67 8.17 20.89 -5.51
CA ASP A 67 8.93 20.87 -4.25
C ASP A 67 8.40 19.81 -3.27
N ILE A 68 7.08 19.78 -3.05
CA ILE A 68 6.45 18.85 -2.10
C ILE A 68 6.51 17.40 -2.59
N PHE A 69 6.13 17.16 -3.86
CA PHE A 69 6.11 15.80 -4.40
C PHE A 69 7.51 15.27 -4.72
N GLY A 70 8.44 16.15 -5.07
CA GLY A 70 9.85 15.81 -5.29
C GLY A 70 10.51 15.27 -4.02
N GLU A 71 10.33 15.95 -2.88
CA GLU A 71 10.81 15.46 -1.58
C GLU A 71 10.25 14.07 -1.25
N VAL A 72 8.94 13.87 -1.45
CA VAL A 72 8.29 12.56 -1.23
C VAL A 72 8.86 11.49 -2.15
N SER A 73 9.06 11.80 -3.43
CA SER A 73 9.62 10.88 -4.41
C SER A 73 11.02 10.42 -4.07
N VAL A 74 11.91 11.33 -3.64
CA VAL A 74 13.27 10.96 -3.23
C VAL A 74 13.22 9.97 -2.06
N ILE A 75 12.39 10.23 -1.06
CA ILE A 75 12.23 9.33 0.09
C ILE A 75 11.73 7.95 -0.36
N VAL A 76 10.74 7.90 -1.26
CA VAL A 76 10.19 6.65 -1.79
C VAL A 76 11.27 5.86 -2.54
N ILE A 77 11.99 6.51 -3.45
CA ILE A 77 13.05 5.90 -4.25
C ILE A 77 14.14 5.28 -3.35
N LEU A 78 14.64 6.04 -2.38
CA LEU A 78 15.66 5.54 -1.45
C LEU A 78 15.14 4.37 -0.61
N THR A 79 13.90 4.45 -0.13
CA THR A 79 13.29 3.39 0.68
C THR A 79 13.14 2.09 -0.13
N LEU A 80 12.67 2.18 -1.38
CA LEU A 80 12.51 1.00 -2.25
C LEU A 80 13.85 0.36 -2.62
N LEU A 81 14.90 1.16 -2.85
CA LEU A 81 16.24 0.62 -3.10
C LEU A 81 16.80 -0.13 -1.89
N VAL A 82 16.64 0.43 -0.68
CA VAL A 82 17.05 -0.25 0.55
C VAL A 82 16.21 -1.51 0.80
N SER A 83 14.90 -1.43 0.57
CA SER A 83 13.97 -2.56 0.65
C SER A 83 14.39 -3.71 -0.27
N LEU A 84 14.72 -3.41 -1.53
CA LEU A 84 15.15 -4.41 -2.50
C LEU A 84 16.40 -5.18 -2.01
N VAL A 85 17.36 -4.47 -1.42
CA VAL A 85 18.57 -5.08 -0.87
C VAL A 85 18.24 -5.97 0.33
N GLU A 86 17.38 -5.51 1.24
CA GLU A 86 16.93 -6.27 2.40
C GLU A 86 16.17 -7.53 1.98
N ALA A 87 15.24 -7.38 1.05
CA ALA A 87 14.36 -8.43 0.55
C ALA A 87 15.11 -9.53 -0.21
N LEU A 88 16.11 -9.17 -1.02
CA LEU A 88 16.86 -10.16 -1.80
C LEU A 88 18.04 -10.80 -1.05
N ILE A 89 18.60 -10.13 -0.05
CA ILE A 89 19.82 -10.60 0.64
C ILE A 89 19.53 -11.04 2.07
N ILE A 90 18.88 -10.19 2.85
CA ILE A 90 18.72 -10.37 4.30
C ILE A 90 17.60 -11.37 4.58
N LEU A 91 16.44 -11.19 3.93
CA LEU A 91 15.26 -12.03 4.13
C LEU A 91 15.51 -13.52 3.83
N PRO A 92 16.10 -13.91 2.68
CA PRO A 92 16.35 -15.32 2.36
C PRO A 92 17.37 -15.96 3.31
N ALA A 93 18.41 -15.21 3.68
CA ALA A 93 19.41 -15.67 4.64
C ALA A 93 18.79 -15.92 6.03
N HIS A 94 17.88 -15.05 6.46
CA HIS A 94 17.18 -15.18 7.73
C HIS A 94 16.19 -16.36 7.70
N LEU A 95 15.42 -16.52 6.62
CA LEU A 95 14.45 -17.60 6.46
C LEU A 95 15.13 -18.98 6.38
N ALA A 96 16.23 -19.10 5.64
CA ALA A 96 17.00 -20.34 5.51
C ALA A 96 17.47 -20.91 6.86
N HIS A 97 17.77 -20.03 7.83
CA HIS A 97 18.24 -20.40 9.16
C HIS A 97 17.16 -20.27 10.26
N SER A 98 15.96 -19.85 9.89
CA SER A 98 14.86 -19.64 10.82
C SER A 98 14.19 -20.96 11.19
N LYS A 99 13.57 -20.98 12.38
CA LYS A 99 12.66 -22.06 12.81
C LYS A 99 11.40 -22.15 11.93
N ALA A 100 11.16 -21.17 11.06
CA ALA A 100 10.03 -21.15 10.13
C ALA A 100 10.09 -22.29 9.09
N LEU A 101 11.28 -22.70 8.65
CA LEU A 101 11.50 -23.78 7.68
C LEU A 101 11.99 -25.08 8.35
N GLN A 102 11.75 -25.25 9.65
CA GLN A 102 12.11 -26.50 10.34
C GLN A 102 10.98 -27.53 10.23
N PRO A 103 11.30 -28.81 9.97
CA PRO A 103 10.30 -29.86 9.92
C PRO A 103 9.52 -29.88 11.24
N LYS A 104 8.19 -29.85 11.13
CA LYS A 104 7.23 -29.79 12.25
C LYS A 104 7.51 -30.95 13.21
N ASN A 105 8.33 -30.71 14.24
CA ASN A 105 8.59 -31.72 15.25
C ASN A 105 7.31 -31.92 16.08
N ASN A 106 6.65 -33.05 15.87
CA ASN A 106 5.36 -33.43 16.44
C ASN A 106 5.45 -33.86 17.92
N GLN A 107 6.47 -33.39 18.65
CA GLN A 107 6.63 -33.71 20.07
C GLN A 107 5.57 -32.98 20.91
N PRO A 108 4.99 -33.65 21.92
CA PRO A 108 3.97 -33.06 22.79
C PRO A 108 4.63 -32.00 23.69
N LYS A 109 4.59 -30.74 23.27
CA LYS A 109 5.12 -29.61 24.04
C LYS A 109 4.18 -29.26 25.20
N LYS A 110 4.71 -29.23 26.43
CA LYS A 110 3.98 -28.81 27.65
C LYS A 110 3.91 -27.29 27.77
N GLY A 111 2.88 -26.76 28.43
CA GLY A 111 2.73 -25.34 28.76
C GLY A 111 2.05 -24.49 27.69
N ILE A 112 2.62 -23.32 27.39
CA ILE A 112 2.12 -22.30 26.43
C ILE A 112 1.89 -22.90 25.02
N ALA A 113 2.59 -23.99 24.69
CA ALA A 113 2.40 -24.73 23.46
C ALA A 113 1.01 -25.38 23.30
N ARG A 114 0.25 -25.63 24.38
CA ARG A 114 -1.17 -26.03 24.27
C ARG A 114 -2.07 -24.91 23.77
N VAL A 115 -1.75 -23.66 24.11
CA VAL A 115 -2.47 -22.48 23.60
C VAL A 115 -2.18 -22.33 22.10
N PHE A 116 -0.93 -22.51 21.68
CA PHE A 116 -0.57 -22.59 20.25
C PHE A 116 -1.24 -23.76 19.51
N GLN A 117 -1.42 -24.93 20.17
CA GLN A 117 -2.20 -26.03 19.59
C GLN A 117 -3.69 -25.71 19.46
N LYS A 118 -4.29 -24.93 20.36
CA LYS A 118 -5.66 -24.43 20.17
C LYS A 118 -5.75 -23.43 19.01
N MET A 119 -4.75 -22.56 18.84
CA MET A 119 -4.64 -21.70 17.65
C MET A 119 -4.50 -22.51 16.34
N ARG A 120 -3.95 -23.73 16.39
CA ARG A 120 -3.85 -24.62 15.22
C ARG A 120 -5.22 -25.04 14.68
N ILE A 121 -6.24 -25.15 15.53
CA ILE A 121 -7.62 -25.45 15.11
C ILE A 121 -8.23 -24.24 14.38
N VAL A 122 -7.93 -23.03 14.85
CA VAL A 122 -8.34 -21.78 14.19
C VAL A 122 -7.65 -21.67 12.82
N ASN A 123 -6.38 -22.05 12.73
CA ASN A 123 -5.64 -22.05 11.46
C ASN A 123 -6.24 -23.04 10.44
N ASP A 124 -6.54 -24.28 10.86
CA ASP A 124 -7.17 -25.28 9.97
C ASP A 124 -8.59 -24.88 9.52
N TYR A 125 -9.35 -24.19 10.39
CA TYR A 125 -10.62 -23.59 9.99
C TYR A 125 -10.42 -22.45 8.97
N GLY A 126 -9.39 -21.63 9.16
CA GLY A 126 -8.97 -20.58 8.22
C GLY A 126 -8.59 -21.15 6.86
N ASP A 127 -7.76 -22.19 6.83
CA ASP A 127 -7.32 -22.86 5.60
C ASP A 127 -8.52 -23.47 4.85
N LYS A 128 -9.45 -24.11 5.56
CA LYS A 128 -10.70 -24.63 4.98
C LYS A 128 -11.61 -23.52 4.45
N ALA A 129 -11.72 -22.41 5.17
CA ALA A 129 -12.51 -21.26 4.73
C ALA A 129 -11.88 -20.62 3.47
N MET A 130 -10.56 -20.44 3.43
CA MET A 130 -9.86 -19.93 2.23
C MET A 130 -10.05 -20.87 1.04
N ASN A 131 -9.89 -22.18 1.23
CA ASN A 131 -10.12 -23.16 0.16
C ASN A 131 -11.57 -23.13 -0.34
N TRP A 132 -12.55 -23.03 0.57
CA TRP A 132 -13.96 -22.90 0.20
C TRP A 132 -14.24 -21.62 -0.61
N MET A 133 -13.69 -20.47 -0.19
CA MET A 133 -13.83 -19.21 -0.93
C MET A 133 -13.16 -19.30 -2.31
N ARG A 134 -11.97 -19.89 -2.39
CA ARG A 134 -11.26 -20.12 -3.66
C ARG A 134 -12.10 -20.99 -4.62
N ASP A 135 -12.57 -22.13 -4.14
CA ASP A 135 -13.16 -23.16 -5.01
C ASP A 135 -14.63 -22.90 -5.32
N LYS A 136 -15.39 -22.29 -4.39
CA LYS A 136 -16.84 -22.13 -4.52
C LYS A 136 -17.30 -20.71 -4.86
N LEU A 137 -16.49 -19.70 -4.54
CA LEU A 137 -16.81 -18.30 -4.89
C LEU A 137 -15.95 -17.82 -6.05
N TYR A 138 -14.62 -17.86 -5.88
CA TYR A 138 -13.69 -17.27 -6.85
C TYR A 138 -13.63 -18.05 -8.17
N ALA A 139 -13.41 -19.36 -8.13
CA ALA A 139 -13.24 -20.17 -9.34
C ALA A 139 -14.46 -20.17 -10.28
N PRO A 140 -15.72 -20.27 -9.80
CA PRO A 140 -16.89 -20.19 -10.67
C PRO A 140 -17.07 -18.81 -11.31
N VAL A 141 -16.86 -17.74 -10.55
CA VAL A 141 -16.95 -16.36 -11.05
C VAL A 141 -15.86 -16.09 -12.09
N LEU A 142 -14.64 -16.55 -11.84
CA LEU A 142 -13.54 -16.45 -12.79
C LEU A 142 -13.84 -17.20 -14.09
N ARG A 143 -14.33 -18.45 -14.00
CA ARG A 143 -14.72 -19.23 -15.18
C ARG A 143 -15.85 -18.56 -15.96
N PHE A 144 -16.86 -18.01 -15.27
CA PHE A 144 -17.95 -17.25 -15.90
C PHE A 144 -17.43 -15.99 -16.62
N SER A 145 -16.53 -15.24 -15.99
CA SER A 145 -15.91 -14.03 -16.56
C SER A 145 -15.05 -14.35 -17.78
N LEU A 146 -14.25 -15.42 -17.73
CA LEU A 146 -13.41 -15.86 -18.84
C LEU A 146 -14.23 -16.43 -20.02
N ALA A 147 -15.37 -17.10 -19.73
CA ALA A 147 -16.29 -17.58 -20.74
C ALA A 147 -17.05 -16.43 -21.44
N ASN A 148 -17.40 -15.38 -20.69
CA ASN A 148 -18.20 -14.26 -21.18
C ASN A 148 -17.37 -12.97 -21.30
N LYS A 149 -16.31 -13.00 -22.10
CA LYS A 149 -15.36 -11.87 -22.29
C LYS A 149 -16.06 -10.56 -22.66
N PHE A 150 -17.08 -10.63 -23.53
CA PHE A 150 -17.87 -9.46 -23.92
C PHE A 150 -18.63 -8.84 -22.75
N PHE A 151 -19.20 -9.67 -21.88
CA PHE A 151 -19.89 -9.20 -20.68
C PHE A 151 -18.92 -8.52 -19.71
N THR A 152 -17.76 -9.14 -19.46
CA THR A 152 -16.73 -8.57 -18.59
C THR A 152 -16.21 -7.23 -19.12
N PHE A 153 -15.98 -7.13 -20.43
CA PHE A 153 -15.56 -5.88 -21.05
C PHE A 153 -16.65 -4.81 -21.00
N ALA A 154 -17.91 -5.17 -21.28
CA ALA A 154 -19.04 -4.26 -21.17
C ALA A 154 -19.23 -3.75 -19.75
N LEU A 155 -19.07 -4.62 -18.74
CA LEU A 155 -19.14 -4.24 -17.33
C LEU A 155 -18.04 -3.24 -16.96
N PHE A 156 -16.81 -3.46 -17.43
CA PHE A 156 -15.69 -2.53 -17.23
C PHE A 156 -15.99 -1.15 -17.85
N ILE A 157 -16.45 -1.11 -19.11
CA ILE A 157 -16.81 0.13 -19.78
C ILE A 157 -17.98 0.84 -19.08
N ALA A 158 -19.00 0.09 -18.65
CA ALA A 158 -20.14 0.64 -17.91
C ALA A 158 -19.69 1.29 -16.59
N ALA A 159 -18.80 0.65 -15.83
CA ALA A 159 -18.24 1.22 -14.60
C ALA A 159 -17.43 2.50 -14.87
N LEU A 160 -16.70 2.54 -15.99
CA LEU A 160 -15.94 3.71 -16.43
C LEU A 160 -16.86 4.89 -16.77
N ILE A 161 -17.92 4.63 -17.55
CA ILE A 161 -18.93 5.64 -17.91
C ILE A 161 -19.65 6.15 -16.65
N LEU A 162 -20.01 5.26 -15.72
CA LEU A 162 -20.64 5.66 -14.45
C LEU A 162 -19.72 6.54 -13.62
N THR A 163 -18.42 6.24 -13.57
CA THR A 163 -17.45 7.03 -12.81
C THR A 163 -17.28 8.43 -13.38
N PHE A 164 -16.99 8.54 -14.68
CA PHE A 164 -16.85 9.84 -15.34
C PHE A 164 -18.17 10.62 -15.38
N GLY A 165 -19.30 9.94 -15.60
CA GLY A 165 -20.64 10.53 -15.58
C GLY A 165 -20.99 11.09 -14.20
N SER A 166 -20.64 10.40 -13.11
CA SER A 166 -20.87 10.87 -11.74
C SER A 166 -19.99 12.06 -11.37
N MET A 167 -18.77 12.11 -11.90
CA MET A 167 -17.87 13.26 -11.73
C MET A 167 -18.38 14.49 -12.49
N SER A 168 -18.75 14.34 -13.76
CA SER A 168 -19.33 15.43 -14.56
C SER A 168 -20.72 15.86 -14.06
N GLY A 169 -21.50 14.93 -13.50
CA GLY A 169 -22.82 15.19 -12.92
C GLY A 169 -22.79 15.88 -11.55
N GLY A 170 -21.62 16.16 -11.00
CA GLY A 170 -21.46 16.88 -9.73
C GLY A 170 -21.80 16.08 -8.47
N ILE A 171 -22.02 14.75 -8.60
CA ILE A 171 -22.22 13.85 -7.45
C ILE A 171 -20.89 13.69 -6.70
N ILE A 172 -19.78 13.55 -7.44
CA ILE A 172 -18.43 13.47 -6.89
C ILE A 172 -17.78 14.85 -6.97
N LYS A 173 -17.63 15.50 -5.82
CA LYS A 173 -16.98 16.82 -5.71
C LYS A 173 -15.46 16.65 -5.62
N THR A 174 -14.72 17.23 -6.55
CA THR A 174 -13.26 17.19 -6.56
C THR A 174 -12.69 18.39 -5.80
N ALA A 175 -11.86 18.16 -4.79
CA ALA A 175 -11.09 19.18 -4.09
C ALA A 175 -9.61 18.76 -4.07
N PHE A 176 -8.71 19.63 -4.56
CA PHE A 176 -7.29 19.30 -4.73
C PHE A 176 -6.54 19.21 -3.39
N PHE A 177 -6.94 20.04 -2.42
CA PHE A 177 -6.50 19.92 -1.04
C PHE A 177 -7.73 19.92 -0.14
N PRO A 178 -7.84 18.99 0.82
CA PRO A 178 -8.90 19.07 1.82
C PRO A 178 -8.71 20.34 2.64
N ARG A 179 -9.80 21.04 2.95
CA ARG A 179 -9.74 22.15 3.89
C ARG A 179 -9.54 21.57 5.29
N ILE A 180 -8.29 21.54 5.74
CA ILE A 180 -7.96 21.17 7.11
C ILE A 180 -8.53 22.29 7.98
N SER A 181 -9.35 21.93 8.97
CA SER A 181 -9.80 22.87 10.00
C SER A 181 -8.57 23.43 10.69
N SER A 182 -8.27 24.69 10.43
CA SER A 182 -7.20 25.42 11.10
C SER A 182 -7.76 26.10 12.32
N ASP A 183 -7.02 26.05 13.43
CA ASP A 183 -7.32 26.80 14.64
C ASP A 183 -6.98 28.31 14.49
N GLN A 184 -6.48 28.73 13.31
CA GLN A 184 -6.16 30.11 13.01
C GLN A 184 -7.14 30.67 11.96
N VAL A 185 -7.68 31.85 12.24
CA VAL A 185 -8.57 32.58 11.33
C VAL A 185 -7.88 33.87 10.89
N SER A 186 -7.53 33.97 9.61
CA SER A 186 -7.02 35.22 9.03
C SER A 186 -8.16 36.10 8.55
N ILE A 187 -8.24 37.33 9.10
CA ILE A 187 -9.21 38.35 8.69
C ILE A 187 -8.47 39.42 7.90
N ASN A 188 -8.78 39.55 6.61
CA ASN A 188 -8.25 40.62 5.76
C ASN A 188 -9.22 41.80 5.74
N LEU A 189 -8.79 42.94 6.26
CA LEU A 189 -9.56 44.19 6.30
C LEU A 189 -9.08 45.10 5.18
N SER A 190 -9.94 45.38 4.20
CA SER A 190 -9.65 46.30 3.10
C SER A 190 -10.41 47.60 3.30
N MET A 191 -9.68 48.73 3.43
CA MET A 191 -10.26 50.06 3.58
C MET A 191 -10.18 50.85 2.27
N PRO A 192 -11.11 51.79 2.03
CA PRO A 192 -11.02 52.72 0.91
C PRO A 192 -9.73 53.54 0.95
N ASN A 193 -9.16 53.82 -0.23
CA ASN A 193 -7.94 54.62 -0.37
C ASN A 193 -8.12 56.00 0.28
N GLY A 194 -7.16 56.40 1.11
CA GLY A 194 -7.20 57.67 1.86
C GLY A 194 -7.78 57.58 3.27
N THR A 195 -8.18 56.39 3.73
CA THR A 195 -8.58 56.18 5.13
C THR A 195 -7.37 56.37 6.06
N SER A 196 -7.55 57.17 7.13
CA SER A 196 -6.52 57.40 8.14
C SER A 196 -6.15 56.10 8.87
N GLU A 197 -4.85 55.90 9.10
CA GLU A 197 -4.29 54.77 9.85
C GLU A 197 -4.98 54.56 11.20
N PHE A 198 -5.33 55.66 11.89
CA PHE A 198 -6.02 55.64 13.18
C PHE A 198 -7.40 54.95 13.12
N ILE A 199 -8.15 55.13 12.03
CA ILE A 199 -9.48 54.53 11.85
C ILE A 199 -9.33 53.03 11.59
N THR A 200 -8.33 52.64 10.80
CA THR A 200 -7.99 51.24 10.53
C THR A 200 -7.61 50.50 11.80
N ASP A 201 -6.75 51.09 12.64
CA ASP A 201 -6.32 50.50 13.92
C ASP A 201 -7.46 50.36 14.93
N SER A 202 -8.38 51.34 14.98
CA SER A 202 -9.56 51.27 15.83
C SER A 202 -10.43 50.06 15.50
N ILE A 203 -10.65 49.81 14.20
CA ILE A 203 -11.47 48.69 13.72
C ILE A 203 -10.76 47.35 13.96
N ILE A 204 -9.44 47.29 13.76
CA ILE A 204 -8.65 46.08 14.09
C ILE A 204 -8.77 45.73 15.58
N ASN A 205 -8.66 46.71 16.47
CA ASN A 205 -8.77 46.48 17.91
C ASN A 205 -10.18 46.04 18.34
N LEU A 206 -11.21 46.56 17.67
CA LEU A 206 -12.59 46.15 17.91
C LEU A 206 -12.82 44.68 17.49
N LEU A 207 -12.23 44.26 16.37
CA LEU A 207 -12.26 42.87 15.91
C LEU A 207 -11.48 41.92 16.83
N LYS A 208 -10.30 42.33 17.33
CA LYS A 208 -9.50 41.55 18.29
C LYS A 208 -10.17 41.34 19.65
N LYS A 209 -11.12 42.18 20.05
CA LYS A 209 -11.80 42.10 21.35
C LYS A 209 -13.07 41.25 21.32
N LYS A 210 -13.59 40.96 20.12
CA LYS A 210 -14.86 40.25 19.91
C LYS A 210 -14.68 38.73 19.73
N HIS A 211 -13.45 38.28 19.60
CA HIS A 211 -13.01 36.88 19.56
C HIS A 211 -11.82 36.69 20.49
#